data_AF-A0A0C4DJE5-F1
#
_entry.id   AF-A0A0C4DJE5-F1
#
_cell.length_a   1.000
_cell.length_b   1.000
_cell.length_c   1.000
_cell.angle_alpha   90.00
_cell.angle_beta   90.00
_cell.angle_gamma   90.00
#
_symmetry.space_group_name_H-M   'P 1'
#
loop_
_entity.id
_entity.type
_entity.pdbx_description
1 polymer ?
#
loop_
_entity_poly.entity_id
_entity_poly.type
_entity_poly.pdbx_seq_one_letter_code
_entity_poly.pdbx_strand_id
1 'polypeptide(L)'
;MGLTLDLQKADFFSPDLLSDAKNQVDDNDITKWQDRTSPVSVGVATEPLMVVQGLGDTSVVLEKTIEAYREACKNKDYEVHLRLYSLQDHSATVVSSSAEWLDWVQDRSAGKGSGGHL
;
A
#
# COMPACT_ATOMS: atom_id res chain seq x y z
N MET A 1 10.67 7.70 -6.60
CA MET A 1 10.66 7.06 -5.27
C MET A 1 9.19 6.81 -4.95
N GLY A 2 8.69 5.59 -5.16
CA GLY A 2 7.33 5.22 -4.80
C GLY A 2 7.34 4.63 -3.39
N LEU A 3 6.43 5.08 -2.52
CA LEU A 3 6.22 4.48 -1.19
C LEU A 3 5.18 3.34 -1.24
N THR A 4 4.75 2.96 -2.45
CA THR A 4 4.06 1.70 -2.68
C THR A 4 5.12 0.62 -2.84
N LEU A 5 4.95 -0.53 -2.20
CA LEU A 5 5.75 -1.73 -2.46
C LEU A 5 6.14 -1.81 -3.95
N ASP A 6 7.45 -1.97 -4.25
CA ASP A 6 8.01 -2.14 -5.60
C ASP A 6 7.59 -3.50 -6.19
N LEU A 7 6.28 -3.72 -6.29
CA LEU A 7 5.68 -4.94 -6.82
C LEU A 7 5.62 -4.83 -8.33
N GLN A 8 6.16 -5.84 -8.99
CA GLN A 8 5.99 -6.02 -10.42
C GLN A 8 4.58 -6.55 -10.69
N LYS A 9 4.08 -6.41 -11.92
CA LYS A 9 2.77 -6.97 -12.31
C LYS A 9 2.65 -8.46 -11.97
N ALA A 10 3.76 -9.20 -12.06
CA ALA A 10 3.84 -10.60 -11.67
C ALA A 10 3.58 -10.87 -10.18
N ASP A 11 3.79 -9.88 -9.31
CA ASP A 11 3.58 -10.01 -7.87
C ASP A 11 2.14 -9.71 -7.44
N PHE A 12 1.35 -9.04 -8.30
CA PHE A 12 -0.08 -8.79 -8.07
C PHE A 12 -0.99 -9.92 -8.55
N PHE A 13 -0.52 -10.77 -9.48
CA PHE A 13 -1.35 -11.78 -10.14
C PHE A 13 -0.70 -13.15 -10.10
N SER A 14 -1.46 -14.15 -9.63
CA SER A 14 -1.10 -15.55 -9.86
C SER A 14 -1.01 -15.83 -11.37
N PRO A 15 -0.07 -16.66 -11.84
CA PRO A 15 0.09 -17.00 -13.27
C PRO A 15 -1.21 -17.43 -13.96
N ASP A 16 -2.09 -18.12 -13.22
CA ASP A 16 -3.39 -18.56 -13.71
C ASP A 16 -4.33 -17.41 -14.07
N LEU A 17 -4.30 -16.30 -13.32
CA LEU A 17 -5.12 -15.10 -13.59
C LEU A 17 -4.61 -14.31 -14.80
N LEU A 18 -3.29 -14.32 -15.05
CA LEU A 18 -2.68 -13.67 -16.21
C LEU A 18 -2.98 -14.42 -17.52
N SER A 19 -3.29 -15.72 -17.43
CA SER A 19 -3.58 -16.58 -18.59
C SER A 19 -5.04 -16.55 -19.04
N ASP A 20 -5.95 -16.05 -18.20
CA ASP A 20 -7.38 -15.97 -18.51
C ASP A 20 -7.72 -14.65 -19.20
N ALA A 21 -8.08 -14.72 -20.48
CA ALA A 21 -8.38 -13.55 -21.32
C ALA A 21 -9.55 -12.68 -20.78
N LYS A 22 -10.34 -13.21 -19.83
CA LYS A 22 -11.43 -12.49 -19.14
C LYS A 22 -10.99 -11.70 -17.90
N ASN A 23 -9.79 -11.95 -17.38
CA ASN A 23 -9.21 -11.29 -16.20
C ASN A 23 -8.03 -10.38 -16.58
N GLN A 24 -8.03 -9.86 -17.81
CA GLN A 24 -7.04 -8.89 -18.24
C GLN A 24 -7.19 -7.60 -17.42
N VAL A 25 -6.43 -7.50 -16.35
CA VAL A 25 -6.20 -6.22 -15.69
C VAL A 25 -5.31 -5.41 -16.62
N ASP A 26 -5.92 -4.36 -17.19
CA ASP A 26 -5.23 -3.35 -17.99
C ASP A 26 -4.17 -2.69 -17.11
N ASP A 27 -2.96 -2.50 -17.65
CA ASP A 27 -1.90 -1.74 -16.98
C ASP A 27 -2.40 -0.36 -16.55
N ASN A 28 -3.33 0.21 -17.33
CA ASN A 28 -3.98 1.48 -17.02
C ASN A 28 -4.80 1.44 -15.72
N ASP A 29 -5.40 0.31 -15.36
CA ASP A 29 -6.17 0.18 -14.12
C ASP A 29 -5.26 0.03 -12.90
N ILE A 30 -4.09 -0.61 -13.06
CA ILE A 30 -3.03 -0.66 -12.06
C ILE A 30 -2.49 0.75 -11.83
N THR A 31 -2.19 1.49 -12.90
CA THR A 31 -1.73 2.88 -12.82
C THR A 31 -2.77 3.77 -12.14
N LYS A 32 -4.05 3.68 -12.51
CA LYS A 32 -5.13 4.44 -11.83
C LYS A 32 -5.26 4.08 -10.34
N TRP A 33 -5.04 2.82 -9.97
CA TRP A 33 -5.02 2.44 -8.57
C TRP A 33 -3.81 3.04 -7.85
N GLN A 34 -2.60 2.91 -8.43
CA GLN A 34 -1.38 3.52 -7.90
C GLN A 34 -1.51 5.04 -7.76
N ASP A 35 -2.12 5.74 -8.72
CA ASP A 35 -2.33 7.18 -8.64
C ASP A 35 -3.29 7.58 -7.53
N ARG A 36 -4.26 6.74 -7.19
CA ARG A 36 -5.19 7.02 -6.08
C ARG A 36 -4.61 6.70 -4.71
N THR A 37 -3.73 5.69 -4.63
CA THR A 37 -3.22 5.13 -3.37
C THR A 37 -1.75 5.45 -3.09
N SER A 38 -1.04 6.11 -4.02
CA SER A 38 0.33 6.56 -3.83
C SER A 38 0.38 8.08 -3.61
N PRO A 39 0.67 8.56 -2.39
CA PRO A 39 0.84 9.99 -2.15
C PRO A 39 2.01 10.61 -2.95
N VAL A 40 2.87 9.81 -3.59
CA VAL A 40 4.07 10.29 -4.28
C VAL A 40 3.89 10.52 -5.78
N SER A 41 2.90 9.90 -6.45
CA SER A 41 2.74 10.08 -7.91
C SER A 41 1.93 11.32 -8.31
N VAL A 42 1.00 11.78 -7.48
CA VAL A 42 0.09 12.92 -7.79
C VAL A 42 -0.03 13.97 -6.68
N GLY A 43 0.75 13.84 -5.60
CA GLY A 43 0.89 14.87 -4.56
C GLY A 43 -0.15 14.82 -3.45
N VAL A 44 -1.30 14.16 -3.63
CA VAL A 44 -2.28 13.87 -2.57
C VAL A 44 -3.03 12.58 -2.93
N ALA A 45 -3.06 11.59 -2.03
CA ALA A 45 -3.95 10.43 -2.20
C ALA A 45 -5.42 10.86 -2.10
N THR A 46 -6.31 10.14 -2.75
CA THR A 46 -7.77 10.42 -2.71
C THR A 46 -8.58 9.28 -2.13
N GLU A 47 -7.92 8.20 -1.72
CA GLU A 47 -8.51 6.97 -1.19
C GLU A 47 -7.81 6.57 0.11
N PRO A 48 -8.45 5.74 0.97
CA PRO A 48 -7.85 5.31 2.23
C PRO A 48 -6.49 4.62 2.04
N LEU A 49 -5.51 4.97 2.89
CA LEU A 49 -4.11 4.54 2.83
C LEU A 49 -3.69 3.67 4.01
N MET A 50 -2.80 2.70 3.77
CA MET A 50 -2.08 1.98 4.81
C MET A 50 -0.60 2.04 4.55
N VAL A 51 0.10 2.66 5.49
CA VAL A 51 1.54 2.78 5.53
C VAL A 51 2.09 1.68 6.43
N VAL A 52 3.02 0.90 5.90
CA VAL A 52 3.73 -0.14 6.66
C VAL A 52 5.20 0.26 6.76
N GLN A 53 5.78 0.15 7.96
CA GLN A 53 7.19 0.49 8.18
C GLN A 53 7.84 -0.42 9.22
N GLY A 54 9.02 -0.95 8.88
CA GLY A 54 9.90 -1.63 9.82
C GLY A 54 10.68 -0.62 10.67
N LEU A 55 10.75 -0.84 11.98
CA LEU A 55 11.52 0.03 12.89
C LEU A 55 13.03 -0.19 12.80
N GLY A 56 13.46 -1.31 12.21
CA GLY A 56 14.87 -1.63 11.95
C GLY A 56 15.27 -1.41 10.49
N ASP A 57 14.41 -0.81 9.67
CA ASP A 57 14.69 -0.56 8.25
C ASP A 57 15.80 0.48 8.09
N THR A 58 16.85 0.12 7.37
CA THR A 58 17.97 1.01 7.02
C THR A 58 17.94 1.47 5.56
N SER A 59 17.06 0.90 4.75
CA SER A 59 16.84 1.24 3.34
C SER A 59 15.86 2.40 3.19
N VAL A 60 14.85 2.46 4.06
CA VAL A 60 13.88 3.56 4.13
C VAL A 60 13.96 4.24 5.49
N VAL A 61 14.21 5.55 5.48
CA VAL A 61 14.36 6.36 6.69
C VAL A 61 13.01 6.52 7.42
N LEU A 62 12.90 5.92 8.61
CA LEU A 62 11.70 5.92 9.44
C LEU A 62 11.11 7.33 9.63
N GLU A 63 11.92 8.33 9.94
CA GLU A 63 11.46 9.69 10.18
C GLU A 63 10.73 10.28 8.96
N LYS A 64 11.19 9.95 7.75
CA LYS A 64 10.56 10.40 6.51
C LYS A 64 9.22 9.72 6.26
N THR A 65 9.10 8.44 6.60
CA THR A 65 7.81 7.74 6.53
C THR A 65 6.81 8.31 7.53
N ILE A 66 7.24 8.62 8.76
CA ILE A 66 6.38 9.24 9.77
C ILE A 66 5.96 10.66 9.38
N GLU A 67 6.87 11.45 8.80
CA GLU A 67 6.56 12.78 8.27
C GLU A 67 5.48 12.70 7.17
N ALA A 68 5.65 11.79 6.21
CA ALA A 68 4.68 11.57 5.15
C ALA A 68 3.31 11.08 5.68
N TYR A 69 3.30 10.15 6.63
CA TYR A 69 2.08 9.70 7.30
C TYR A 69 1.34 10.86 7.97
N ARG A 70 2.05 11.70 8.72
CA ARG A 70 1.45 12.86 9.40
C ARG A 70 0.91 13.89 8.41
N GLU A 71 1.58 14.09 7.28
CA GLU A 71 1.09 14.97 6.23
C GLU A 71 -0.21 14.43 5.63
N ALA A 72 -0.25 13.14 5.31
CA ALA A 72 -1.45 12.49 4.79
C ALA A 72 -2.64 12.60 5.76
N CYS A 73 -2.41 12.42 7.07
CA CYS A 73 -3.44 12.58 8.10
C CYS A 73 -4.05 13.99 8.21
N LYS A 74 -3.45 15.02 7.60
CA LYS A 74 -4.06 16.36 7.58
C LYS A 74 -5.26 16.43 6.65
N ASN A 75 -5.33 15.55 5.65
CA ASN A 75 -6.50 15.43 4.80
C ASN A 75 -7.59 14.65 5.56
N LYS A 76 -8.83 15.16 5.54
CA LYS A 76 -9.99 14.56 6.22
C LYS A 76 -10.89 13.76 5.29
N ASP A 77 -10.60 13.76 3.99
CA ASP A 77 -11.42 13.13 2.97
C ASP A 77 -11.19 11.61 2.88
N TYR A 78 -10.11 11.10 3.47
CA TYR A 78 -9.77 9.67 3.49
C TYR A 78 -9.07 9.27 4.80
N GLU A 79 -9.11 7.98 5.12
CA GLU A 79 -8.46 7.43 6.30
C GLU A 79 -7.02 7.03 6.01
N VAL A 80 -6.14 7.19 7.01
CA VAL A 80 -4.73 6.80 6.91
C VAL A 80 -4.37 5.92 8.10
N HIS A 81 -3.89 4.71 7.83
CA HIS A 81 -3.43 3.77 8.83
C HIS A 81 -1.90 3.65 8.80
N LEU A 82 -1.29 3.50 9.97
CA LEU A 82 0.13 3.19 10.12
C LEU A 82 0.29 1.86 10.85
N ARG A 83 1.13 0.98 10.30
CA ARG A 83 1.57 -0.27 10.93
C ARG A 83 3.07 -0.26 11.08
N LEU A 84 3.53 -0.42 12.32
CA LEU A 84 4.94 -0.43 12.69
C LEU A 84 5.36 -1.83 13.10
N TYR A 85 6.38 -2.37 12.44
CA TYR A 85 6.90 -3.71 12.69
C TYR A 85 8.22 -3.61 13.46
N SER A 86 8.23 -4.10 14.70
CA SER A 86 9.38 -3.97 15.61
C SER A 86 10.55 -4.86 15.20
N LEU A 87 11.77 -4.31 15.25
CA LEU A 87 13.03 -5.00 14.93
C LEU A 87 13.16 -5.55 13.50
N GLN A 88 12.26 -5.18 12.60
CA GLN A 88 12.28 -5.67 11.22
C GLN A 88 13.02 -4.69 10.30
N ASP A 89 13.93 -5.24 9.51
CA ASP A 89 14.53 -4.56 8.37
C ASP A 89 13.56 -4.48 7.17
N HIS A 90 14.02 -3.91 6.06
CA HIS A 90 13.21 -3.71 4.86
C HIS A 90 12.53 -4.99 4.35
N SER A 91 13.32 -6.06 4.13
CA SER A 91 12.82 -7.30 3.51
C SER A 91 11.93 -8.07 4.48
N ALA A 92 12.30 -8.11 5.76
CA ALA A 92 11.50 -8.76 6.80
C ALA A 92 10.13 -8.09 6.98
N THR A 93 10.07 -6.76 6.85
CA THR A 93 8.83 -5.99 6.93
C THR A 93 7.88 -6.33 5.78
N VAL A 94 8.39 -6.42 4.55
CA VAL A 94 7.58 -6.79 3.37
C VAL A 94 6.93 -8.16 3.58
N VAL A 95 7.71 -9.16 4.01
CA VAL A 95 7.19 -10.51 4.23
C VAL A 95 6.17 -10.52 5.37
N SER A 96 6.49 -9.91 6.51
CA SER A 96 5.65 -9.98 7.71
C SER A 96 4.32 -9.24 7.57
N SER A 97 4.30 -8.17 6.78
CA SER A 97 3.11 -7.36 6.56
C SER A 97 2.24 -7.81 5.40
N SER A 98 2.76 -8.69 4.53
CA SER A 98 2.12 -9.06 3.27
C SER A 98 0.67 -9.52 3.43
N ALA A 99 0.39 -10.44 4.38
CA ALA A 99 -0.96 -10.94 4.60
C ALA A 99 -1.93 -9.83 5.05
N GLU A 100 -1.55 -9.04 6.06
CA GLU A 100 -2.38 -7.93 6.55
C GLU A 100 -2.62 -6.88 5.46
N TRP A 101 -1.58 -6.56 4.68
CA TRP A 101 -1.66 -5.59 3.61
C TRP A 101 -2.54 -6.07 2.45
N LEU A 102 -2.46 -7.35 2.09
CA LEU A 102 -3.32 -7.93 1.06
C LEU A 102 -4.79 -7.98 1.50
N ASP A 103 -5.08 -8.37 2.74
CA ASP A 103 -6.45 -8.33 3.29
C ASP A 103 -7.02 -6.91 3.24
N TRP A 104 -6.20 -5.93 3.62
CA TRP A 104 -6.54 -4.52 3.54
C TRP A 104 -6.83 -4.05 2.10
N VAL A 105 -6.03 -4.46 1.11
CA VAL A 105 -6.30 -4.15 -0.30
C VAL A 105 -7.61 -4.82 -0.76
N GLN A 106 -7.82 -6.09 -0.41
CA GLN A 106 -9.01 -6.85 -0.78
C GLN A 106 -10.28 -6.20 -0.26
N ASP A 107 -10.28 -5.69 0.97
CA ASP A 107 -11.43 -5.00 1.55
C ASP A 107 -11.83 -3.75 0.76
N ARG A 108 -10.86 -2.99 0.22
CA ARG A 108 -11.13 -1.83 -0.67
C ARG A 108 -11.68 -2.26 -2.01
N SER A 109 -11.11 -3.29 -2.61
CA SER A 109 -11.61 -3.85 -3.87
C SER A 109 -13.05 -4.35 -3.73
N ALA A 110 -13.43 -4.84 -2.54
CA ALA A 110 -14.79 -5.26 -2.22
C ALA A 110 -15.72 -4.11 -1.81
N GLY A 111 -15.26 -2.86 -1.78
CA GLY A 111 -16.04 -1.69 -1.36
C GLY A 111 -16.38 -1.67 0.13
N LYS A 112 -15.65 -2.42 0.97
CA LYS A 112 -15.83 -2.36 2.42
C LYS A 112 -15.16 -1.10 2.96
N GLY A 113 -15.88 -0.37 3.82
CA GLY A 113 -15.28 0.74 4.57
C GLY A 113 -14.20 0.23 5.51
N SER A 114 -13.20 1.06 5.79
CA SER A 114 -12.17 0.77 6.78
C SER A 114 -12.78 0.80 8.18
N GLY A 115 -13.23 -0.37 8.64
CA GLY A 115 -13.58 -0.55 10.05
C GLY A 115 -12.31 -0.37 10.88
N GLY A 116 -12.16 0.78 11.52
CA GLY A 116 -11.06 1.07 12.42
C GLY A 116 -10.94 -0.01 13.50
N HIS A 117 -9.95 -0.89 13.37
CA HIS A 117 -9.51 -1.73 14.48
C HIS A 117 -8.44 -0.96 15.25
N LEU A 118 -8.79 -0.69 16.52
CA LEU A 118 -7.92 -0.14 17.56
C LEU A 118 -6.72 -1.06 17.83
#